data_AF-A0A660NER1-F1
#
_entry.id   AF-A0A660NER1-F1
#
_cell.length_a   1.000
_cell.length_b   1.000
_cell.length_c   1.000
_cell.angle_alpha   90.00
_cell.angle_beta   90.00
_cell.angle_gamma   90.00
#
_symmetry.space_group_name_H-M   'P 1'
#
loop_
_entity.id
_entity.type
_entity.pdbx_description
1 polymer ?
#
loop_
_entity_poly.entity_id
_entity_poly.type
_entity_poly.pdbx_seq_one_letter_code
_entity_poly.pdbx_strand_id
1 'polypeptide(L)'
;MKNNHKHRRYAHYTGENVHAVQMIFYKATYILELLISLLVIIGIGIELTHLPSMYSNIAHGNKELTDFFREMFNIIIGIELVKMLCRHDLDSVVEVLLFAVGRYMIIEHLPIHGTLIGVITIAILFIIRKFLFVSALDKDKDDEDENEDDKEVLTNK
;
A
#
# COMPACT_ATOMS: atom_id res chain seq x y z
N MET A 1 -35.99 -17.51 32.20
CA MET A 1 -34.92 -16.95 33.07
C MET A 1 -33.75 -17.92 33.01
N LYS A 2 -32.55 -17.42 32.65
CA LYS A 2 -31.31 -18.13 32.24
C LYS A 2 -31.30 -18.59 30.77
N ASN A 3 -30.29 -18.33 29.94
CA ASN A 3 -29.02 -17.64 30.17
C ASN A 3 -28.39 -17.24 28.83
N ASN A 4 -27.90 -16.01 28.80
CA ASN A 4 -26.98 -15.41 27.83
C ASN A 4 -25.68 -16.24 27.70
N HIS A 5 -25.57 -17.10 26.69
CA HIS A 5 -24.30 -17.79 26.42
C HIS A 5 -23.68 -17.61 25.03
N LYS A 6 -24.26 -16.81 24.13
CA LYS A 6 -23.69 -16.64 22.77
C LYS A 6 -22.98 -15.30 22.54
N HIS A 7 -22.30 -14.77 23.56
CA HIS A 7 -21.60 -13.47 23.47
C HIS A 7 -20.19 -13.45 24.08
N ARG A 8 -19.47 -14.58 24.09
CA ARG A 8 -18.13 -14.65 24.73
C ARG A 8 -17.08 -15.42 23.92
N ARG A 9 -16.98 -15.21 22.61
CA ARG A 9 -15.86 -15.76 21.81
C ARG A 9 -15.11 -14.74 20.96
N TYR A 10 -15.12 -13.47 21.36
CA TYR A 10 -14.22 -12.46 20.80
C TYR A 10 -13.48 -11.75 21.93
N ALA A 11 -12.65 -12.51 22.63
CA ALA A 11 -11.71 -11.91 23.55
C ALA A 11 -10.45 -12.78 23.59
N HIS A 12 -9.35 -12.14 23.19
CA HIS A 12 -8.12 -12.20 23.96
C HIS A 12 -7.14 -13.33 23.66
N TYR A 13 -6.49 -13.23 22.49
CA TYR A 13 -5.08 -13.61 22.34
C TYR A 13 -4.32 -12.45 21.69
N THR A 14 -4.27 -11.32 22.40
CA THR A 14 -3.33 -10.24 22.11
C THR A 14 -2.05 -10.58 22.87
N GLY A 15 -1.00 -10.92 22.13
CA GLY A 15 0.34 -10.95 22.69
C GLY A 15 0.76 -9.52 23.02
N GLU A 16 0.94 -9.22 24.30
CA GLU A 16 1.44 -7.91 24.78
C GLU A 16 2.71 -7.46 24.01
N ASN A 17 3.52 -8.42 23.59
CA ASN A 17 4.74 -8.21 22.80
C ASN A 17 4.49 -7.87 21.32
N VAL A 18 3.43 -8.39 20.67
CA VAL A 18 3.21 -8.11 19.24
C VAL A 18 2.77 -6.66 19.02
N HIS A 19 2.00 -6.10 19.95
CA HIS A 19 1.63 -4.67 19.90
C HIS A 19 2.82 -3.77 20.19
N ALA A 20 3.66 -4.12 21.17
CA ALA A 20 4.87 -3.36 21.47
C ALA A 20 5.85 -3.33 20.29
N VAL A 21 6.05 -4.48 19.64
CA VAL A 21 6.92 -4.61 18.46
C VAL A 21 6.35 -3.82 17.27
N GLN A 22 5.06 -3.94 16.98
CA GLN A 22 4.40 -3.16 15.91
C GLN A 22 4.53 -1.64 16.13
N MET A 23 4.42 -1.18 17.38
CA MET A 23 4.57 0.23 17.73
C MET A 23 6.00 0.75 17.53
N ILE A 24 7.02 -0.08 17.78
CA ILE A 24 8.42 0.27 17.52
C ILE A 24 8.67 0.41 16.02
N PHE A 25 8.24 -0.56 15.22
CA PHE A 25 8.38 -0.51 13.76
C PHE A 25 7.61 0.67 13.15
N TYR A 26 6.40 0.95 13.63
CA TYR A 26 5.63 2.11 13.18
C TYR A 26 6.35 3.43 13.46
N LYS A 27 6.89 3.61 14.67
CA LYS A 27 7.66 4.81 15.01
C LYS A 27 8.94 4.93 14.18
N ALA A 28 9.66 3.83 13.99
CA ALA A 28 10.89 3.83 13.20
C ALA A 28 10.64 4.17 11.73
N THR A 29 9.65 3.53 11.10
CA THR A 29 9.27 3.80 9.70
C THR A 29 8.75 5.22 9.51
N TYR A 30 7.98 5.75 10.46
CA TYR A 30 7.53 7.14 10.45
C TYR A 30 8.70 8.15 10.50
N ILE A 31 9.70 7.90 11.35
CA ILE A 31 10.89 8.75 11.42
C ILE A 31 11.69 8.70 10.11
N LEU A 32 11.86 7.49 9.53
CA LEU A 32 12.56 7.33 8.25
C LEU A 32 11.83 8.05 7.10
N GLU A 33 10.50 7.97 7.06
CA GLU A 33 9.67 8.67 6.08
C GLU A 33 9.84 10.19 6.18
N LEU A 34 9.85 10.73 7.40
CA LEU A 34 10.04 12.15 7.63
C LEU A 34 11.45 12.60 7.21
N LEU A 35 12.48 11.80 7.52
CA LEU A 35 13.86 12.08 7.11
C LEU A 35 14.03 12.08 5.58
N ILE A 36 13.46 11.11 4.88
CA ILE A 36 13.57 11.05 3.42
C ILE A 36 12.72 12.13 2.77
N SER A 37 11.53 12.40 3.28
CA SER A 37 10.70 13.51 2.78
C SER A 37 11.45 14.83 2.88
N LEU A 38 12.16 15.07 4.00
CA LEU A 38 13.03 16.23 4.16
C LEU A 38 14.18 16.24 3.13
N LEU A 39 14.84 15.10 2.90
CA LEU A 39 15.94 14.97 1.96
C LEU A 39 15.48 15.24 0.51
N VAL A 40 14.31 14.73 0.14
CA VAL A 40 13.67 15.00 -1.16
C VAL A 40 13.35 16.49 -1.32
N ILE A 41 12.80 17.14 -0.29
CA ILE A 41 12.52 18.59 -0.31
C ILE A 41 13.81 19.40 -0.53
N ILE A 42 14.89 19.04 0.17
CA ILE A 42 16.19 19.70 0.00
C ILE A 42 16.73 19.47 -1.42
N GLY A 43 16.66 18.24 -1.94
CA GLY A 43 17.09 17.91 -3.29
C GLY A 43 16.35 18.71 -4.36
N ILE A 44 15.02 18.82 -4.24
CA ILE A 44 14.19 19.67 -5.11
C ILE A 44 14.60 21.14 -4.97
N GLY A 45 14.86 21.61 -3.74
CA GLY A 45 15.30 22.97 -3.47
C GLY A 45 16.61 23.33 -4.16
N ILE A 46 17.59 22.42 -4.15
CA ILE A 46 18.87 22.59 -4.85
C ILE A 46 18.64 22.62 -6.36
N GLU A 47 17.84 21.69 -6.90
CA GLU A 47 17.56 21.64 -8.33
C GLU A 47 16.86 22.92 -8.84
N LEU A 48 15.93 23.46 -8.05
CA LEU A 48 15.25 24.73 -8.34
C LEU A 48 16.24 25.89 -8.52
N THR A 49 17.35 25.89 -7.77
CA THR A 49 18.40 26.93 -7.91
C THR A 49 19.25 26.75 -9.17
N HIS A 50 19.32 25.54 -9.74
CA HIS A 50 20.06 25.22 -10.96
C HIS A 50 19.23 25.40 -12.25
N LEU A 51 17.90 25.51 -12.16
CA LEU A 51 17.03 25.76 -13.33
C LEU A 51 17.42 27.02 -14.15
N PRO A 52 17.77 28.18 -13.55
CA PRO A 52 18.10 29.39 -14.30
C PRO A 52 19.43 29.26 -15.08
N SER A 53 20.38 28.48 -14.57
CA SER A 53 21.68 28.25 -15.24
C SER A 53 21.60 27.23 -16.36
N MET A 54 20.56 26.40 -16.38
CA MET A 54 20.31 25.41 -17.44
C MET A 54 19.73 26.03 -18.72
N TYR A 55 19.01 27.16 -18.61
CA TYR A 55 18.43 27.87 -19.76
C TYR A 55 19.51 28.41 -20.73
N SER A 56 20.74 28.62 -20.26
CA SER A 56 21.88 29.03 -21.10
C SER A 56 22.67 27.87 -21.70
N ASN A 57 22.42 26.63 -21.27
CA ASN A 57 23.22 25.45 -21.62
C ASN A 57 22.32 24.22 -21.87
N ILE A 58 21.42 24.33 -22.86
CA ILE A 58 20.33 23.38 -23.21
C ILE A 58 20.81 21.96 -23.63
N ALA A 59 22.12 21.69 -23.68
CA ALA A 59 22.65 20.46 -24.28
C ALA A 59 22.93 19.30 -23.29
N HIS A 60 22.96 19.52 -21.98
CA HIS A 60 23.28 18.47 -21.01
C HIS A 60 22.08 18.23 -20.10
N GLY A 61 21.30 17.17 -20.35
CA GLY A 61 20.22 16.75 -19.48
C GLY A 61 20.72 16.45 -18.06
N ASN A 62 19.93 16.77 -17.04
CA ASN A 62 20.29 16.64 -15.62
C ASN A 62 20.23 15.18 -15.16
N LYS A 63 21.14 14.34 -15.69
CA LYS A 63 21.24 12.91 -15.34
C LYS A 63 21.44 12.70 -13.83
N GLU A 64 22.13 13.62 -13.17
CA GLU A 64 22.39 13.57 -11.72
C GLU A 64 21.10 13.68 -10.89
N LEU A 65 20.14 14.50 -11.31
CA LEU A 65 18.86 14.66 -10.63
C LEU A 65 18.00 13.39 -10.77
N THR A 66 17.90 12.85 -11.99
CA THR A 66 17.13 11.62 -12.24
C THR A 66 17.69 10.45 -11.44
N ASP A 67 19.02 10.31 -11.38
CA ASP A 67 19.68 9.26 -10.60
C ASP A 67 19.46 9.48 -9.08
N PHE A 68 19.51 10.73 -8.59
CA PHE A 68 19.19 11.06 -7.20
C PHE A 68 17.75 10.69 -6.81
N PHE A 69 16.76 11.08 -7.63
CA PHE A 69 15.37 10.72 -7.37
C PHE A 69 15.15 9.22 -7.43
N ARG A 70 15.78 8.51 -8.37
CA ARG A 70 15.70 7.05 -8.44
C ARG A 70 16.12 6.40 -7.13
N GLU A 71 17.24 6.82 -6.55
CA GLU A 71 17.72 6.26 -5.28
C GLU A 71 16.78 6.60 -4.11
N MET A 72 16.33 7.86 -4.01
CA MET A 72 15.40 8.28 -2.96
C MET A 72 14.07 7.52 -3.04
N PHE A 73 13.50 7.41 -4.24
CA PHE A 73 12.27 6.66 -4.44
C PHE A 73 12.48 5.16 -4.19
N ASN A 74 13.64 4.56 -4.46
CA ASN A 74 13.87 3.17 -4.07
C ASN A 74 13.79 2.96 -2.55
N ILE A 75 14.37 3.88 -1.76
CA ILE A 75 14.34 3.80 -0.30
C ILE A 75 12.92 3.98 0.25
N ILE A 76 12.15 4.93 -0.32
CA ILE A 76 10.74 5.14 0.01
C ILE A 76 9.96 3.81 -0.13
N ILE A 77 10.20 3.05 -1.21
CA ILE A 77 9.48 1.79 -1.54
C ILE A 77 9.78 0.79 -0.42
N GLY A 78 11.06 0.69 -0.03
CA GLY A 78 11.49 -0.20 1.02
C GLY A 78 10.77 0.08 2.34
N ILE A 79 10.62 1.35 2.71
CA ILE A 79 9.95 1.74 3.97
C ILE A 79 8.46 1.43 3.92
N GLU A 80 7.79 1.71 2.81
CA GLU A 80 6.39 1.35 2.64
C GLU A 80 6.16 -0.17 2.67
N LEU A 81 7.03 -0.95 2.01
CA LEU A 81 6.98 -2.41 2.07
C LEU A 81 7.17 -2.93 3.50
N VAL A 82 8.09 -2.34 4.27
CA VAL A 82 8.29 -2.71 5.68
C VAL A 82 7.04 -2.39 6.51
N LYS A 83 6.41 -1.22 6.34
CA LYS A 83 5.15 -0.87 7.02
C LYS A 83 4.06 -1.92 6.75
N MET A 84 4.04 -2.47 5.54
CA MET A 84 3.06 -3.48 5.11
C MET A 84 3.37 -4.90 5.53
N LEU A 85 4.64 -5.25 5.68
CA LEU A 85 5.02 -6.53 6.28
C LEU A 85 4.68 -6.56 7.77
N CYS A 86 4.77 -5.41 8.45
CA CYS A 86 4.47 -5.31 9.89
C CYS A 86 2.96 -5.27 10.21
N ARG A 87 2.14 -4.69 9.32
CA ARG A 87 0.67 -4.71 9.41
C ARG A 87 0.14 -5.54 8.26
N HIS A 88 -0.23 -6.79 8.55
CA HIS A 88 -0.69 -7.77 7.57
C HIS A 88 -2.12 -7.44 7.05
N ASP A 89 -2.30 -6.24 6.50
CA ASP A 89 -3.48 -5.82 5.76
C ASP A 89 -3.15 -5.86 4.26
N LEU A 90 -3.60 -6.93 3.60
CA LEU A 90 -3.44 -7.13 2.16
C LEU A 90 -4.02 -5.96 1.34
N ASP A 91 -4.98 -5.25 1.91
CA ASP A 91 -5.60 -4.06 1.34
C ASP A 91 -4.59 -2.90 1.24
N SER A 92 -3.74 -2.77 2.25
CA SER A 92 -2.67 -1.77 2.27
C SER A 92 -1.64 -2.09 1.18
N VAL A 93 -1.25 -3.36 1.01
CA VAL A 93 -0.21 -3.80 0.06
C VAL A 93 -0.43 -3.27 -1.37
N VAL A 94 -1.68 -3.29 -1.85
CA VAL A 94 -2.02 -2.82 -3.19
C VAL A 94 -1.77 -1.32 -3.35
N GLU A 95 -2.04 -0.52 -2.32
CA GLU A 95 -1.88 0.94 -2.36
C GLU A 95 -0.42 1.36 -2.53
N VAL A 96 0.50 0.64 -1.90
CA VAL A 96 1.93 0.91 -2.06
C VAL A 96 2.51 0.32 -3.31
N LEU A 97 2.04 -0.84 -3.76
CA LEU A 97 2.42 -1.33 -5.09
C LEU A 97 2.04 -0.31 -6.17
N LEU A 98 0.86 0.29 -6.05
CA LEU A 98 0.41 1.37 -6.93
C LEU A 98 1.35 2.58 -6.88
N PHE A 99 1.70 3.03 -5.67
CA PHE A 99 2.60 4.16 -5.46
C PHE A 99 4.03 3.87 -5.97
N ALA A 100 4.50 2.63 -5.81
CA ALA A 100 5.80 2.16 -6.29
C ALA A 100 5.88 2.15 -7.82
N VAL A 101 4.88 1.58 -8.49
CA VAL A 101 4.83 1.51 -9.96
C VAL A 101 4.64 2.90 -10.55
N GLY A 102 3.76 3.72 -9.97
CA GLY A 102 3.46 5.07 -10.46
C GLY A 102 4.68 5.97 -10.52
N ARG A 103 5.50 6.00 -9.46
CA ARG A 103 6.71 6.83 -9.46
C ARG A 103 7.85 6.26 -10.30
N TYR A 104 7.97 4.92 -10.40
CA TYR A 104 8.93 4.30 -11.31
C TYR A 104 8.69 4.76 -12.74
N MET A 105 7.42 4.86 -13.15
CA MET A 105 7.02 5.35 -14.47
C MET A 105 7.30 6.85 -14.69
N ILE A 106 7.46 7.64 -13.62
CA ILE A 106 7.78 9.08 -13.69
C ILE A 106 9.30 9.29 -13.80
N ILE A 107 10.08 8.52 -13.04
CA ILE A 107 11.54 8.65 -12.96
C ILE A 107 12.19 8.05 -14.21
N GLU A 108 11.71 6.88 -14.62
CA GLU A 108 12.18 6.23 -15.83
C GLU A 108 11.42 6.82 -17.01
N HIS A 109 12.13 7.47 -17.93
CA HIS A 109 11.55 7.94 -19.17
C HIS A 109 11.25 6.75 -20.07
N LEU A 110 10.18 6.00 -19.73
CA LEU A 110 9.71 4.92 -20.57
C LEU A 110 9.26 5.53 -21.90
N PRO A 111 9.58 4.88 -23.02
CA PRO A 111 8.96 5.23 -24.29
C PRO A 111 7.44 5.04 -24.16
N ILE A 112 6.67 5.79 -24.97
CA ILE A 112 5.20 5.86 -24.90
C ILE A 112 4.52 4.47 -24.82
N HIS A 113 5.07 3.47 -25.52
CA HIS A 113 4.57 2.09 -25.46
C HIS A 113 4.77 1.44 -24.09
N GLY A 114 5.91 1.68 -23.44
CA GLY A 114 6.19 1.22 -22.09
C GLY A 114 5.28 1.89 -21.06
N THR A 115 5.03 3.20 -21.19
CA THR A 115 4.06 3.93 -20.36
C THR A 115 2.65 3.33 -20.49
N LEU A 116 2.21 3.01 -21.71
CA LEU A 116 0.90 2.40 -21.94
C LEU A 116 0.77 1.02 -21.25
N ILE A 117 1.81 0.19 -21.34
CA ILE A 117 1.87 -1.11 -20.66
C ILE A 117 1.84 -0.93 -19.14
N GLY A 118 2.55 0.07 -18.61
CA GLY A 118 2.53 0.42 -17.18
C GLY A 118 1.12 0.79 -16.70
N VAL A 119 0.41 1.62 -17.47
CA VAL A 119 -0.99 2.00 -17.16
C VAL A 119 -1.92 0.80 -17.22
N ILE A 120 -1.79 -0.08 -18.22
CA ILE A 120 -2.58 -1.33 -18.32
C ILE A 120 -2.30 -2.24 -17.12
N THR A 121 -1.04 -2.34 -16.69
CA THR A 121 -0.64 -3.14 -15.53
C THR A 121 -1.30 -2.61 -14.26
N ILE A 122 -1.29 -1.29 -14.05
CA ILE A 122 -2.00 -0.66 -12.92
C ILE A 122 -3.52 -0.94 -12.99
N ALA A 123 -4.13 -0.87 -14.17
CA ALA A 123 -5.55 -1.19 -14.34
C ALA A 123 -5.87 -2.65 -13.98
N ILE A 124 -5.01 -3.61 -14.35
CA ILE A 124 -5.14 -5.01 -13.97
C ILE A 124 -5.03 -5.19 -12.45
N LEU A 125 -4.08 -4.51 -11.79
CA LEU A 125 -3.95 -4.53 -10.33
C LEU A 125 -5.25 -4.09 -9.62
N PHE A 126 -5.92 -3.05 -10.12
CA PHE A 126 -7.22 -2.62 -9.59
C PHE A 126 -8.33 -3.66 -9.82
N ILE A 127 -8.34 -4.34 -10.96
CA ILE A 127 -9.30 -5.41 -11.25
C ILE A 127 -9.09 -6.59 -10.29
N ILE A 128 -7.84 -7.01 -10.09
CA ILE A 128 -7.50 -8.08 -9.15
C ILE A 128 -7.94 -7.70 -7.74
N ARG A 129 -7.68 -6.47 -7.29
CA ARG A 129 -8.17 -5.96 -6.01
C ARG A 129 -9.69 -6.11 -5.91
N LYS A 130 -10.43 -5.64 -6.93
CA LYS A 130 -11.90 -5.74 -6.95
C LYS A 130 -12.40 -7.19 -6.85
N PHE A 131 -11.78 -8.13 -7.57
CA PHE A 131 -12.19 -9.55 -7.59
C PHE A 131 -11.89 -10.29 -6.28
N LEU A 132 -10.76 -10.01 -5.65
CA LEU A 132 -10.39 -10.63 -4.37
C LEU A 132 -11.35 -10.20 -3.25
N PHE A 133 -11.78 -8.93 -3.25
CA PHE A 133 -12.72 -8.39 -2.25
C PHE A 133 -14.18 -8.79 -2.48
N VAL A 134 -14.61 -8.92 -3.73
CA VAL A 134 -15.96 -9.42 -4.05
C VAL A 134 -16.11 -10.91 -3.68
N SER A 135 -15.05 -11.71 -3.82
CA SER A 135 -15.09 -13.14 -3.45
C SER A 135 -15.23 -13.38 -1.93
N ALA A 136 -14.85 -12.41 -1.10
CA ALA A 136 -15.04 -12.50 0.36
C ALA A 136 -16.50 -12.19 0.77
N LEU A 137 -17.21 -11.36 0.00
CA LEU A 137 -18.59 -10.96 0.31
C LEU A 137 -19.65 -11.98 -0.14
N ASP A 138 -19.35 -12.82 -1.12
CA ASP A 138 -20.28 -13.87 -1.56
C ASP A 138 -20.24 -15.09 -0.63
N LYS A 139 -19.09 -15.36 0.03
CA LYS A 139 -18.97 -16.46 0.99
C LYS A 139 -19.80 -16.27 2.27
N ASP A 140 -19.97 -15.03 2.73
CA ASP A 140 -20.75 -14.75 3.93
C ASP A 140 -22.27 -14.86 3.69
N LYS A 141 -22.74 -14.81 2.43
CA LYS A 141 -24.17 -14.92 2.10
C LYS A 141 -24.62 -16.36 1.96
N ASP A 142 -23.79 -17.22 1.38
CA ASP A 142 -24.10 -18.64 1.23
C ASP A 142 -24.20 -19.33 2.62
N ASP A 143 -23.41 -18.88 3.62
CA ASP A 143 -23.43 -19.42 4.99
C ASP A 143 -24.65 -18.93 5.82
N GLU A 144 -25.26 -17.77 5.50
CA GLU A 144 -26.46 -17.27 6.21
C GLU A 144 -27.74 -17.93 5.69
N ASP A 145 -27.86 -18.15 4.38
CA ASP A 145 -29.04 -18.78 3.76
C ASP A 145 -29.16 -20.28 4.15
N GLU A 146 -28.06 -21.05 4.24
CA GLU A 146 -28.11 -22.44 4.72
C GLU A 146 -28.53 -22.56 6.20
N ASN A 147 -28.22 -21.55 7.04
CA ASN A 147 -28.55 -21.58 8.47
C ASN A 147 -29.99 -21.11 8.80
N GLU A 148 -30.68 -20.45 7.87
CA GLU A 148 -32.10 -20.12 8.00
C GLU A 148 -32.99 -21.28 7.55
N ASP A 149 -32.66 -21.95 6.45
CA ASP A 149 -33.39 -23.13 5.95
C ASP A 149 -33.40 -24.29 6.97
N ASP A 150 -32.25 -24.56 7.62
CA ASP A 150 -32.16 -25.60 8.66
C ASP A 150 -32.98 -25.26 9.91
N LYS A 151 -33.16 -23.98 10.24
CA LYS A 151 -33.98 -23.55 11.39
C LYS A 151 -35.47 -23.58 11.10
N GLU A 152 -35.88 -23.28 9.87
CA GLU A 152 -37.28 -23.35 9.46
C GLU A 152 -37.76 -24.82 9.41
N VAL A 153 -36.90 -25.73 8.97
CA VAL A 153 -37.18 -27.18 8.97
C VAL A 153 -37.27 -27.77 10.39
N LEU A 154 -36.46 -27.30 11.34
CA LEU A 154 -36.47 -27.77 12.73
C LEU A 154 -37.61 -27.19 13.58
N THR A 155 -38.22 -26.08 13.17
CA THR A 155 -39.33 -25.43 13.91
C THR A 155 -40.71 -25.89 13.45
N ASN A 156 -40.82 -26.49 12.26
CA ASN A 156 -42.07 -27.02 11.70
C ASN A 156 -42.29 -28.54 11.93
N LYS A 157 -41.54 -29.17 12.84
CA LYS A 157 -41.69 -30.59 13.22
C LYS A 157 -41.98 -30.75 14.71
#